data_AF-A0A944C141-F1
#
_entry.id   AF-A0A944C141-F1
#
_cell.length_a   1.000
_cell.length_b   1.000
_cell.length_c   1.000
_cell.angle_alpha   90.00
_cell.angle_beta   90.00
_cell.angle_gamma   90.00
#
_symmetry.space_group_name_H-M   'P 1'
#
loop_
_entity.id
_entity.type
_entity.pdbx_description
1 polymer ?
#
loop_
_entity_poly.entity_id
_entity_poly.type
_entity_poly.pdbx_seq_one_letter_code
_entity_poly.pdbx_strand_id
1 'polypeptide(L)' 'GLECDAVVHLRNGKYGLVEIKLGGDRLINEGAENLKKLAEKINTEKMNEPSFMMVLVGTGDYAYRRTDGVYVVPIGCLKD' A
#
# COMPACT_ATOMS: atom_id res chain seq x y z
N GLY A 1 16.18 -1.07 5.49
CA GLY A 1 15.32 -1.91 6.34
C GLY A 1 14.16 -2.42 5.51
N LEU A 2 13.22 -3.14 6.10
CA LEU A 2 11.92 -3.38 5.48
C LEU A 2 10.94 -2.38 6.08
N GLU A 3 10.34 -1.53 5.26
CA GLU A 3 9.53 -0.39 5.70
C GLU A 3 8.41 -0.10 4.70
N CYS A 4 7.51 0.81 5.08
CA CYS A 4 6.58 1.48 4.17
C CYS A 4 6.61 2.97 4.47
N ASP A 5 6.25 3.81 3.49
CA ASP A 5 6.32 5.26 3.63
C ASP A 5 5.26 5.83 4.59
N ALA A 6 4.07 5.20 4.65
CA ALA A 6 3.01 5.64 5.54
C ALA A 6 2.11 4.49 6.02
N VAL A 7 1.47 4.71 7.16
CA VAL A 7 0.43 3.83 7.73
C VAL A 7 -0.83 4.64 7.96
N VAL A 8 -1.95 4.19 7.40
CA VAL A 8 -3.27 4.75 7.69
C VAL A 8 -3.87 3.95 8.84
N HIS A 9 -4.12 4.58 9.99
CA HIS A 9 -4.67 3.90 11.17
C HIS A 9 -6.04 4.46 11.56
N LEU A 10 -7.01 3.57 11.76
CA LEU A 10 -8.38 3.92 12.16
C LEU A 10 -8.58 3.67 13.66
N ARG A 11 -9.56 4.38 14.24
CA ARG A 11 -9.87 4.26 15.69
C ARG A 11 -10.36 2.87 16.11
N ASN A 12 -10.84 2.06 15.16
CA ASN A 12 -11.26 0.67 15.40
C ASN A 12 -10.09 -0.34 15.31
N GLY A 13 -8.84 0.13 15.26
CA GLY A 13 -7.66 -0.72 15.20
C GLY A 13 -7.38 -1.34 13.83
N LYS A 14 -8.16 -1.00 12.80
CA LYS A 14 -7.81 -1.32 11.41
C LYS A 14 -6.75 -0.37 10.91
N TYR A 15 -5.88 -0.87 10.05
CA TYR A 15 -4.87 -0.05 9.40
C TYR A 15 -4.55 -0.55 8.00
N GLY A 16 -3.87 0.27 7.21
CA GLY A 16 -3.34 -0.11 5.92
C GLY A 16 -1.93 0.44 5.72
N LEU A 17 -1.16 -0.26 4.89
CA LEU A 17 0.22 0.10 4.55
C LEU A 17 0.24 0.82 3.21
N VAL A 18 1.04 1.89 3.12
CA VAL A 18 1.15 2.72 1.92
C VAL A 18 2.61 2.91 1.54
N GLU A 19 2.92 2.65 0.27
CA GLU A 19 4.19 2.94 -0.37
C GLU A 19 3.97 4.01 -1.45
N ILE A 20 4.86 4.99 -1.56
CA ILE A 20 4.77 6.09 -2.52
C ILE A 20 5.80 5.86 -3.63
N LYS A 21 5.36 5.91 -4.89
CA LYS A 21 6.21 5.78 -6.08
C LYS A 21 5.84 6.83 -7.12
N LEU A 22 6.75 7.16 -8.04
CA LEU A 22 6.45 8.11 -9.12
C LEU A 22 5.52 7.52 -10.20
N GLY A 23 5.44 6.20 -10.30
CA GLY A 23 4.63 5.46 -11.28
C GLY A 23 5.46 4.50 -12.14
N GLY A 24 4.80 3.85 -13.10
CA GLY A 24 5.39 2.85 -13.99
C GLY A 24 5.46 1.44 -13.39
N ASP A 25 5.23 0.44 -14.24
CA ASP A 25 5.01 -0.96 -13.81
C ASP A 25 6.11 -1.51 -12.91
N ARG A 26 7.38 -1.19 -13.21
CA ARG A 26 8.52 -1.67 -12.41
C ARG A 26 8.44 -1.16 -10.97
N LEU A 27 8.29 0.14 -10.77
CA LEU A 27 8.23 0.73 -9.43
C LEU A 27 6.96 0.33 -8.68
N ILE A 28 5.85 0.17 -9.39
CA ILE A 28 4.59 -0.34 -8.84
C ILE A 28 4.76 -1.78 -8.34
N ASN A 29 5.40 -2.65 -9.11
CA ASN A 29 5.70 -4.02 -8.72
C ASN A 29 6.65 -4.09 -7.53
N GLU A 30 7.71 -3.29 -7.53
CA GLU A 30 8.65 -3.21 -6.42
C GLU A 30 7.95 -2.74 -5.13
N GLY A 31 7.10 -1.72 -5.20
CA GLY A 31 6.32 -1.24 -4.06
C GLY A 31 5.34 -2.30 -3.51
N ALA A 32 4.60 -2.97 -4.40
CA ALA A 32 3.68 -4.03 -4.00
C ALA A 32 4.41 -5.21 -3.31
N GLU A 33 5.54 -5.64 -3.85
CA GLU A 33 6.35 -6.71 -3.25
C GLU A 33 6.98 -6.28 -1.92
N ASN A 34 7.37 -5.03 -1.77
CA ASN A 34 7.86 -4.49 -0.49
C ASN A 34 6.77 -4.54 0.59
N LEU A 35 5.57 -4.05 0.27
CA LEU A 35 4.42 -4.07 1.19
C LEU A 35 4.02 -5.50 1.60
N LYS A 36 4.00 -6.44 0.65
CA LYS A 36 3.70 -7.85 0.94
C LYS A 36 4.73 -8.48 1.88
N LYS A 37 6.02 -8.28 1.60
CA LYS A 37 7.10 -8.75 2.50
C LYS A 37 6.97 -8.14 3.88
N LEU A 38 6.58 -6.87 3.99
CA LEU A 38 6.36 -6.22 5.28
C LEU A 38 5.17 -6.86 6.01
N ALA A 39 4.05 -7.06 5.32
CA ALA A 39 2.86 -7.70 5.87
C ALA A 39 3.15 -9.12 6.37
N GLU A 40 3.96 -9.92 5.67
CA GLU A 40 4.39 -11.26 6.09
C GLU A 40 5.18 -11.28 7.41
N LYS A 41 5.84 -10.17 7.77
CA LYS A 41 6.58 -10.06 9.03
C LYS A 41 5.76 -9.55 10.21
N ILE A 42 4.51 -9.15 9.97
CA ILE A 42 3.64 -8.64 11.03
C ILE A 42 3.18 -9.82 11.88
N ASN A 43 3.42 -9.74 13.20
CA ASN A 43 2.91 -10.71 14.15
C ASN A 43 1.41 -10.45 14.39
N THR A 44 0.57 -11.25 13.74
CA THR A 44 -0.90 -11.13 13.80
C THR A 44 -1.52 -11.61 15.11
N GLU A 45 -0.74 -12.20 16.03
CA GLU A 45 -1.17 -12.49 17.39
C GLU A 45 -1.16 -11.24 18.29
N LYS A 46 -0.39 -10.21 17.90
CA LYS A 46 -0.23 -8.96 18.67
C LYS A 46 -0.96 -7.78 18.07
N MET A 47 -1.22 -7.80 16.76
CA MET A 47 -1.92 -6.74 16.04
C MET A 47 -2.70 -7.32 14.86
N ASN A 48 -3.68 -6.58 14.34
CA ASN A 48 -4.44 -7.05 13.18
C ASN A 48 -3.54 -7.20 11.94
N GLU A 49 -3.99 -7.97 10.95
CA GLU A 49 -3.42 -7.90 9.60
C GLU A 49 -3.77 -6.55 8.94
N PRO A 50 -2.93 -6.05 8.01
CA PRO A 50 -3.26 -4.85 7.25
C PRO A 50 -4.59 -5.06 6.50
N SER A 51 -5.55 -4.17 6.72
CA SER A 51 -6.85 -4.20 6.04
C SER A 51 -6.74 -3.87 4.55
N PHE A 52 -5.68 -3.19 4.15
CA PHE A 52 -5.31 -2.98 2.75
C PHE A 52 -3.82 -2.66 2.60
N MET A 53 -3.31 -2.81 1.39
CA MET A 53 -2.00 -2.33 0.96
C MET A 53 -2.20 -1.45 -0.29
N MET A 54 -1.47 -0.34 -0.35
CA MET A 54 -1.59 0.64 -1.44
C MET A 54 -0.23 1.12 -1.93
N VAL A 55 -0.04 1.12 -3.25
CA VAL A 55 1.00 1.91 -3.89
C VAL A 55 0.37 3.20 -4.39
N LEU A 56 0.70 4.32 -3.74
CA LEU A 56 0.30 5.66 -4.15
C LEU A 56 1.26 6.14 -5.24
N VAL A 57 0.74 6.46 -6.43
CA VAL A 57 1.56 6.82 -7.59
C VAL A 57 1.44 8.29 -7.99
N GLY A 58 2.55 8.91 -8.37
CA GLY A 58 2.56 10.27 -8.91
C GLY A 58 1.92 10.39 -10.30
N THR A 59 1.97 9.33 -11.10
CA THR A 59 1.44 9.29 -12.47
C THR A 59 0.54 8.06 -12.69
N GLY A 60 -0.58 8.24 -13.40
CA GLY A 60 -1.55 7.19 -13.72
C GLY A 60 -2.97 7.75 -13.90
N ASP A 61 -3.75 7.15 -14.78
CA ASP A 61 -5.06 7.69 -15.20
C ASP A 61 -6.22 7.25 -14.31
N TYR A 62 -6.11 6.09 -13.64
CA TYR A 62 -7.17 5.53 -12.81
C TYR A 62 -6.61 4.69 -11.67
N ALA A 63 -7.37 4.61 -10.57
CA ALA A 63 -7.09 3.68 -9.50
C ALA A 63 -7.57 2.27 -9.89
N TYR A 64 -6.78 1.25 -9.54
CA TYR A 64 -7.14 -0.15 -9.78
C TYR A 64 -6.60 -1.05 -8.68
N ARG A 65 -7.19 -2.25 -8.58
CA ARG A 65 -6.72 -3.30 -7.70
C ARG A 65 -6.01 -4.36 -8.52
N ARG A 66 -4.76 -4.65 -8.17
CA ARG A 66 -3.97 -5.73 -8.77
C ARG A 66 -4.54 -7.09 -8.38
N THR A 67 -4.16 -8.14 -9.11
CA THR A 67 -4.55 -9.53 -8.83
C THR A 67 -4.05 -10.04 -7.47
N ASP A 68 -2.95 -9.46 -6.96
CA ASP A 68 -2.40 -9.73 -5.62
C ASP A 68 -3.10 -8.93 -4.50
N GLY A 69 -4.16 -8.20 -4.83
CA GLY A 69 -4.98 -7.48 -3.86
C GLY A 69 -4.47 -6.10 -3.47
N VAL A 70 -3.28 -5.69 -3.92
CA VAL A 70 -2.69 -4.36 -3.69
C VAL A 70 -3.39 -3.31 -4.54
N TYR A 71 -3.76 -2.17 -3.93
CA TYR A 71 -4.32 -1.04 -4.63
C TYR A 71 -3.21 -0.19 -5.27
N VAL A 72 -3.40 0.22 -6.51
CA VAL A 72 -2.57 1.24 -7.16
C VAL A 72 -3.45 2.48 -7.33
N VAL A 73 -3.06 3.57 -6.70
CA VAL A 73 -3.89 4.77 -6.58
C VAL A 73 -3.08 5.98 -7.02
N PRO A 74 -3.46 6.67 -8.12
CA PRO A 74 -2.85 7.95 -8.46
C PRO A 74 -3.10 9.00 -7.37
N ILE A 75 -2.12 9.87 -7.09
CA ILE A 75 -2.25 10.96 -6.12
C ILE A 75 -3.44 11.88 -6.42
N GLY A 76 -3.82 12.00 -7.71
CA GLY A 76 -5.00 12.75 -8.13
C GLY A 76 -6.33 12.22 -7.57
N CYS A 77 -6.39 10.95 -7.15
CA CYS A 77 -7.57 10.37 -6.49
C CYS A 77 -7.74 10.84 -5.04
N LEU A 78 -6.74 11.51 -4.46
CA LEU A 78 -6.79 12.07 -3.11
C LEU A 78 -7.12 13.57 -3.11
N LYS A 79 -7.44 14.12 -4.28
CA LYS A 79 -7.91 15.50 -4.41
C LYS A 79 -9.39 15.56 -4.01
N ASP A 80 -9.75 16.62 -3.31
CA ASP A 80 -11.14 16.99 -3.03
C ASP A 80 -11.94 17.31 -4.31
#